data_AF-A0A9W6KFM9-F1
#
_entry.id   AF-A0A9W6KFM9-F1
#
_cell.length_a   1.000
_cell.length_b   1.000
_cell.length_c   1.000
_cell.angle_alpha   90.00
_cell.angle_beta   90.00
_cell.angle_gamma   90.00
#
_symmetry.space_group_name_H-M   'P 1'
#
loop_
_entity.id
_entity.type
_entity.pdbx_description
1 polymer ?
#
loop_
_entity_poly.entity_id
_entity_poly.type
_entity_poly.pdbx_seq_one_letter_code
_entity_poly.pdbx_strand_id
1 'polypeptide(L)' 'MEPVTEAKAKTTAETLTYEQARAELATVVERLESGGSTLEESLALWERGEELAAVCQRWLDAARARLTPPES' A
#
# COMPACT_ATOMS: atom_id res chain seq x y z
N MET A 1 4.74 28.30 6.87
CA MET A 1 3.91 27.72 5.79
C MET A 1 4.86 27.39 4.67
N GLU A 2 5.36 26.15 4.64
CA GLU A 2 6.28 25.69 3.61
C GLU A 2 5.48 25.17 2.40
N PRO A 3 5.89 25.50 1.17
CA PRO A 3 5.09 25.20 -0.02
C PRO A 3 5.20 23.73 -0.44
N VAL A 4 4.04 23.07 -0.45
CA VAL A 4 3.45 22.27 -1.56
C VAL A 4 4.46 21.52 -2.45
N THR A 5 4.56 20.22 -2.17
CA THR A 5 4.34 19.12 -3.12
C THR A 5 4.61 19.42 -4.60
N GLU A 6 5.73 18.94 -5.14
CA GLU A 6 5.82 18.39 -6.51
C GLU A 6 7.23 17.89 -6.85
N ALA A 7 7.47 16.62 -6.57
CA ALA A 7 8.37 15.75 -7.34
C ALA A 7 7.87 14.33 -7.04
N LYS A 8 7.16 13.62 -7.91
CA LYS A 8 7.38 13.45 -9.33
C LYS A 8 6.13 12.79 -9.93
N ALA A 9 5.24 13.58 -10.52
CA ALA A 9 4.26 13.09 -11.49
C ALA A 9 5.00 12.74 -12.79
N LYS A 10 5.84 11.69 -12.78
CA LYS A 10 6.49 11.16 -13.98
C LYS A 10 7.17 9.81 -13.69
N THR A 11 6.37 8.76 -13.52
CA THR A 11 6.42 7.53 -14.34
C THR A 11 5.20 6.64 -14.06
N THR A 12 4.58 6.19 -15.14
CA THR A 12 3.56 5.15 -15.26
C THR A 12 3.90 3.87 -14.49
N ALA A 13 3.00 3.38 -13.63
CA ALA A 13 3.03 2.02 -13.03
C ALA A 13 4.33 1.63 -12.27
N GLU A 14 5.02 2.59 -11.64
CA GLU A 14 6.21 2.31 -10.84
C GLU A 14 5.85 2.16 -9.36
N THR A 15 5.91 0.91 -8.88
CA THR A 15 5.98 0.43 -7.48
C THR A 15 5.65 1.46 -6.38
N LEU A 16 4.44 1.41 -5.82
CA LEU A 16 4.08 2.13 -4.60
C LEU A 16 5.15 1.94 -3.52
N THR A 17 5.55 3.02 -2.85
CA THR A 17 6.40 2.91 -1.65
C THR A 17 5.64 2.25 -0.51
N TYR A 18 6.36 1.69 0.48
CA TYR A 18 5.73 1.05 1.64
C TYR A 18 4.75 1.99 2.37
N GLU A 19 5.15 3.23 2.66
CA GLU A 19 4.28 4.17 3.39
C GLU A 19 3.04 4.58 2.58
N GLN A 20 3.17 4.73 1.26
CA GLN A 20 2.02 5.00 0.39
C GLN A 20 1.06 3.81 0.35
N ALA A 21 1.58 2.59 0.16
CA ALA A 21 0.77 1.38 0.15
C ALA A 21 0.07 1.16 1.50
N ARG A 22 0.76 1.42 2.61
CA ARG A 22 0.22 1.32 3.96
C ARG A 22 -0.86 2.36 4.23
N ALA A 23 -0.65 3.61 3.81
CA ALA A 23 -1.63 4.68 3.97
C ALA A 23 -2.90 4.40 3.17
N GLU A 24 -2.75 3.97 1.91
CA GLU A 24 -3.89 3.61 1.08
C GLU A 24 -4.64 2.39 1.64
N LEU A 25 -3.92 1.37 2.13
CA LEU A 25 -4.52 0.19 2.77
C LEU A 25 -5.34 0.59 4.01
N ALA A 26 -4.83 1.50 4.84
CA ALA A 26 -5.56 1.99 6.00
C ALA A 26 -6.88 2.68 5.61
N THR A 27 -6.87 3.49 4.54
CA THR A 27 -8.11 4.10 4.00
C THR A 27 -9.07 3.06 3.44
N VAL A 28 -8.59 2.02 2.78
CA VAL A 28 -9.43 0.92 2.28
C VAL A 28 -10.10 0.18 3.45
N VAL A 29 -9.33 -0.15 4.49
CA VAL A 29 -9.86 -0.79 5.70
C VAL A 29 -10.90 0.09 6.39
N GLU A 30 -10.62 1.39 6.56
CA GLU A 30 -11.55 2.35 7.16
C GLU A 30 -12.89 2.38 6.41
N ARG A 31 -12.88 2.34 5.07
CA ARG A 31 -14.10 2.31 4.24
C ARG A 31 -14.86 0.99 4.36
N LEU A 32 -14.15 -0.13 4.45
CA LEU A 32 -14.77 -1.44 4.69
C LEU A 32 -15.43 -1.49 6.07
N GLU A 33 -14.77 -0.94 7.09
CA GLU A 33 -15.25 -0.89 8.48
C GLU A 33 -16.39 0.11 8.68
N SER A 34 -16.39 1.24 7.96
CA SER A 34 -17.49 2.23 8.04
C SER A 34 -18.83 1.66 7.56
N GLY A 35 -18.79 0.59 6.75
CA GLY A 35 -19.97 0.03 6.10
C GLY A 35 -20.60 1.03 5.13
N GLY A 36 -21.86 0.79 4.75
CA GLY A 36 -22.61 1.66 3.83
C GLY A 36 -22.25 1.54 2.34
N SER A 37 -21.31 0.66 2.01
CA SER A 37 -20.97 0.31 0.62
C SER A 37 -21.84 -0.85 0.12
N THR A 38 -22.11 -0.88 -1.18
CA THR A 38 -22.73 -2.05 -1.82
C THR A 38 -21.80 -3.27 -1.77
N LEU A 39 -22.34 -4.46 -2.07
CA LEU A 39 -21.54 -5.68 -2.14
C LEU A 39 -20.41 -5.57 -3.19
N GLU A 40 -20.73 -5.04 -4.37
CA GLU A 40 -19.74 -4.86 -5.45
C GLU A 40 -18.63 -3.88 -5.04
N GLU A 41 -18.98 -2.76 -4.40
CA GLU A 41 -18.00 -1.82 -3.86
C GLU A 41 -17.15 -2.44 -2.75
N SER A 42 -17.77 -3.24 -1.87
CA SER A 42 -17.05 -3.93 -0.79
C SER A 42 -16.06 -4.96 -1.34
N LEU A 43 -16.42 -5.67 -2.41
CA LEU A 43 -15.52 -6.59 -3.10
C LEU A 43 -14.37 -5.86 -3.78
N ALA A 44 -14.65 -4.76 -4.47
CA ALA A 44 -13.60 -3.94 -5.11
C ALA A 44 -12.62 -3.35 -4.08
N LEU A 45 -13.13 -2.87 -2.93
CA LEU A 45 -12.30 -2.41 -1.82
C LEU A 45 -11.45 -3.55 -1.24
N TRP A 46 -12.04 -4.74 -1.07
CA TRP A 46 -11.31 -5.90 -0.57
C TRP A 46 -10.18 -6.31 -1.52
N GLU A 47 -10.44 -6.45 -2.83
CA GLU A 47 -9.43 -6.80 -3.83
C GLU A 47 -8.28 -5.77 -3.83
N ARG A 48 -8.61 -4.48 -3.76
CA ARG A 48 -7.61 -3.43 -3.63
C ARG A 48 -6.79 -3.54 -2.35
N GLY A 49 -7.44 -3.87 -1.24
CA GLY A 49 -6.78 -4.13 0.04
C GLY A 49 -5.76 -5.27 -0.04
N GLU A 50 -6.12 -6.37 -0.69
CA GLU A 50 -5.22 -7.52 -0.90
C GLU A 50 -4.01 -7.16 -1.76
N GLU A 51 -4.20 -6.39 -2.83
CA GLU A 51 -3.10 -5.89 -3.67
C GLU A 51 -2.11 -5.05 -2.86
N LEU A 52 -2.64 -4.12 -2.05
CA LEU A 52 -1.83 -3.23 -1.21
C LEU A 52 -1.11 -4.00 -0.10
N ALA A 53 -1.76 -4.97 0.53
CA ALA A 53 -1.16 -5.86 1.51
C ALA A 53 0.01 -6.64 0.89
N ALA A 54 -0.17 -7.18 -0.32
CA ALA A 54 0.90 -7.86 -1.06
C ALA A 54 2.08 -6.93 -1.39
N VAL A 55 1.82 -5.67 -1.74
CA VAL A 55 2.88 -4.66 -1.92
C VAL A 55 3.65 -4.44 -0.62
N CYS A 56 2.95 -4.22 0.49
CA CYS A 56 3.57 -4.03 1.81
C CYS A 56 4.43 -5.23 2.22
N GLN A 57 3.94 -6.45 2.03
CA GLN A 57 4.72 -7.66 2.32
C GLN A 57 6.01 -7.73 1.51
N ARG A 58 5.96 -7.48 0.19
CA ARG A 58 7.18 -7.47 -0.65
C ARG A 58 8.24 -6.49 -0.14
N TRP A 59 7.84 -5.31 0.35
CA TRP A 59 8.76 -4.35 0.95
C TRP A 59 9.39 -4.87 2.25
N LEU A 60 8.58 -5.49 3.12
CA LEU A 60 9.05 -6.04 4.38
C LEU A 60 9.99 -7.24 4.16
N ASP A 61 9.68 -8.11 3.20
CA ASP A 61 10.51 -9.25 2.82
C ASP A 61 11.87 -8.79 2.28
N ALA A 62 11.88 -7.79 1.39
CA ALA A 62 13.11 -7.21 0.88
C ALA A 62 13.95 -6.57 1.99
N ALA A 63 13.31 -5.89 2.95
CA ALA A 63 14.01 -5.34 4.11
C ALA A 63 14.57 -6.45 5.00
N ARG A 64 13.82 -7.53 5.23
CA ARG A 64 14.27 -8.68 6.03
C ARG A 64 15.47 -9.39 5.40
N ALA A 65 15.44 -9.61 4.09
CA ALA A 65 16.53 -10.22 3.34
C ALA A 65 17.86 -9.44 3.46
N ARG A 66 17.80 -8.11 3.64
CA ARG A 66 18.99 -7.29 3.88
C ARG A 66 19.55 -7.41 5.30
N LEU A 67 18.72 -7.79 6.27
CA LEU A 67 19.08 -7.85 7.69
C LEU A 67 19.50 -9.25 8.15
N THR A 68 19.11 -10.30 7.41
CA THR A 68 19.55 -11.66 7.66
C THR A 68 20.72 -11.98 6.72
N PRO A 69 21.98 -11.83 7.16
CA PRO A 69 23.10 -12.36 6.39
C PRO A 69 22.92 -13.88 6.24
N PRO A 70 23.24 -14.48 5.07
CA PRO A 70 23.27 -15.94 4.98
C PRO A 70 24.25 -16.44 6.03
N GLU A 71 23.80 -17.37 6.87
CA GLU A 71 24.65 -17.96 7.91
C GLU A 71 25.94 -18.49 7.24
N SER A 72 27.09 -18.09 7.80
CA SER A 72 28.41 -18.65 7.49
C SER A 72 28.77 -19.73 8.50
#